data_AF-A0A401UIZ9-F1
#
_entry.id   AF-A0A401UIZ9-F1
#
_cell.length_a   1.000
_cell.length_b   1.000
_cell.length_c   1.000
_cell.angle_alpha   90.00
_cell.angle_beta   90.00
_cell.angle_gamma   90.00
#
_symmetry.space_group_name_H-M   'P 1'
#
loop_
_entity.id
_entity.type
_entity.pdbx_description
1 polymer ?
#
loop_
_entity_poly.entity_id
_entity_poly.type
_entity_poly.pdbx_seq_one_letter_code
_entity_poly.pdbx_strand_id
1 'polypeptide(L)'
;MVICISQELEYLQDELIKRGYTVINNRENNSSCDAIICKLKDGGLINLNMQNNIRREGTLIIDSGSKTIDEIEYILCNRIYNSLF
;
A
#
# COMPACT_ATOMS: atom_id res chain seq x y z
N MET A 1 6.31 -4.56 7.73
CA MET A 1 5.75 -3.38 7.04
C MET A 1 4.25 -3.56 6.91
N VAL A 2 3.48 -2.55 7.29
CA VAL A 2 2.00 -2.53 7.21
C VAL A 2 1.59 -1.87 5.91
N ILE A 3 0.86 -2.61 5.07
CA ILE A 3 0.40 -2.17 3.77
C ILE A 3 -1.12 -2.01 3.82
N CYS A 4 -1.60 -0.80 3.50
CA CYS A 4 -3.00 -0.61 3.18
C CYS A 4 -3.21 -0.86 1.69
N ILE A 5 -4.28 -1.55 1.34
CA ILE A 5 -4.60 -1.85 -0.06
C ILE A 5 -6.09 -1.70 -0.31
N SER A 6 -6.44 -1.24 -1.51
CA SER A 6 -7.84 -1.16 -1.91
C SER A 6 -8.49 -2.54 -1.98
N GLN A 7 -9.78 -2.61 -1.67
CA GLN A 7 -10.51 -3.88 -1.56
C GLN A 7 -10.63 -4.60 -2.92
N GLU A 8 -10.69 -3.85 -4.02
CA GLU A 8 -10.75 -4.37 -5.39
C GLU A 8 -9.45 -5.05 -5.88
N LEU A 9 -8.43 -5.14 -5.02
CA LEU A 9 -7.13 -5.73 -5.33
C LEU A 9 -6.88 -7.04 -4.56
N GLU A 10 -7.91 -7.87 -4.35
CA GLU A 10 -7.84 -9.13 -3.58
C GLU A 10 -6.63 -10.01 -3.94
N TYR A 11 -6.36 -10.20 -5.23
CA TYR A 11 -5.18 -10.95 -5.70
C TYR A 11 -3.87 -10.41 -5.14
N LEU A 12 -3.68 -9.08 -5.12
CA LEU A 12 -2.49 -8.47 -4.56
C LEU A 12 -2.46 -8.61 -3.03
N GLN A 13 -3.61 -8.61 -2.35
CA GLN A 13 -3.66 -8.85 -0.90
C GLN A 13 -3.09 -10.22 -0.57
N ASP A 14 -3.59 -11.27 -1.22
CA ASP A 14 -3.16 -12.65 -1.01
C ASP A 14 -1.66 -12.83 -1.29
N GLU A 15 -1.20 -12.26 -2.40
CA GLU A 15 0.19 -12.35 -2.82
C GLU A 15 1.16 -11.61 -1.87
N LEU A 16 0.74 -10.48 -1.29
CA LEU A 16 1.53 -9.76 -0.28
C LEU A 16 1.53 -10.49 1.07
N ILE A 17 0.40 -11.07 1.48
CA ILE A 17 0.31 -11.86 2.71
C ILE A 17 1.22 -13.09 2.62
N LYS A 18 1.22 -13.81 1.48
CA LYS A 18 2.13 -14.94 1.23
C LYS A 18 3.61 -14.57 1.32
N ARG A 19 3.96 -13.34 0.95
CA ARG A 19 5.31 -12.77 1.04
C ARG A 19 5.68 -12.26 2.45
N GLY A 20 4.76 -12.35 3.41
CA GLY A 20 5.00 -12.01 4.82
C GLY A 20 4.67 -10.56 5.19
N TYR A 21 3.98 -9.82 4.33
CA TYR A 21 3.51 -8.48 4.66
C TYR A 21 2.24 -8.50 5.52
N THR A 22 2.11 -7.52 6.41
CA THR A 22 0.86 -7.27 7.11
C THR A 22 -0.02 -6.39 6.23
N VAL A 23 -1.11 -6.95 5.70
CA VAL A 23 -2.05 -6.23 4.85
C VAL A 23 -3.28 -5.83 5.65
N ILE A 24 -3.67 -4.56 5.58
CA ILE A 24 -4.88 -4.03 6.22
C ILE A 24 -5.84 -3.44 5.18
N ASN A 25 -7.13 -3.63 5.41
CA ASN A 25 -8.18 -2.99 4.63
C ASN A 25 -8.64 -1.71 5.36
N ASN A 26 -8.76 -0.60 4.61
CA ASN A 26 -8.95 0.75 5.19
C ASN A 26 -10.32 1.00 5.84
N ARG A 27 -11.19 0.00 5.91
CA ARG A 27 -12.57 0.16 6.41
C ARG A 27 -12.66 0.22 7.93
N GLU A 28 -11.72 -0.36 8.67
CA GLU A 28 -11.96 -0.63 10.10
C GLU A 28 -10.98 0.00 11.06
N ASN A 29 -9.81 0.45 10.61
CA ASN A 29 -8.76 0.84 11.55
C ASN A 29 -8.11 2.16 11.12
N ASN A 30 -8.15 3.17 11.99
CA ASN A 30 -7.28 4.37 12.00
C ASN A 30 -5.80 3.98 12.25
N SER A 31 -5.38 2.85 11.68
CA SER A 31 -4.04 2.31 11.81
C SER A 31 -3.21 2.90 10.70
N SER A 32 -2.29 3.75 11.10
CA SER A 32 -1.28 4.30 10.22
C SER A 32 -0.52 3.18 9.49
N CYS A 33 -0.32 3.33 8.18
CA CYS A 33 0.36 2.34 7.35
C CYS A 33 1.66 2.90 6.77
N ASP A 34 2.57 1.99 6.46
CA ASP A 34 3.84 2.32 5.82
C ASP A 34 3.62 2.62 4.34
N ALA A 35 2.85 1.78 3.65
CA ALA A 35 2.57 1.91 2.22
C ALA A 35 1.07 1.76 1.92
N ILE A 36 0.64 2.38 0.83
CA ILE A 36 -0.71 2.29 0.30
C ILE A 36 -0.64 1.87 -1.17
N ILE A 37 -1.36 0.81 -1.52
CA ILE A 37 -1.46 0.30 -2.89
C ILE A 37 -2.89 0.48 -3.38
N CYS A 38 -3.05 1.17 -4.50
CA CYS A 38 -4.38 1.48 -5.04
C CYS A 38 -4.34 1.64 -6.56
N LYS A 39 -5.51 1.66 -7.21
CA LYS A 39 -5.64 2.09 -8.60
C LYS A 39 -6.02 3.57 -8.65
N LEU A 40 -5.09 4.44 -9.03
CA LEU A 40 -5.34 5.88 -9.04
C LEU A 40 -6.45 6.30 -10.01
N LYS A 41 -6.51 5.64 -11.18
CA LYS A 41 -7.50 5.94 -12.22
C LYS A 41 -8.93 5.52 -11.85
N ASP A 42 -9.08 4.57 -10.93
CA ASP A 42 -10.37 4.02 -10.52
C ASP A 42 -10.86 4.67 -9.20
N GLY A 43 -10.39 5.88 -8.89
CA GLY A 43 -10.76 6.60 -7.66
C GLY A 43 -10.10 6.04 -6.40
N GLY A 44 -9.04 5.24 -6.52
CA GLY A 44 -8.43 4.49 -5.42
C GLY A 44 -8.06 5.31 -4.18
N LEU A 45 -7.56 6.54 -4.33
CA LEU A 45 -7.24 7.41 -3.18
C LEU A 45 -8.50 7.86 -2.42
N ILE A 46 -9.59 8.12 -3.14
CA ILE A 46 -10.87 8.57 -2.57
C ILE A 46 -11.52 7.39 -1.83
N ASN A 47 -11.51 6.21 -2.46
CA ASN A 47 -12.07 4.97 -1.91
C ASN A 47 -11.38 4.51 -0.62
N LEU A 48 -10.14 4.94 -0.42
CA LEU A 48 -9.33 4.63 0.75
C LEU A 48 -9.52 5.62 1.90
N ASN A 49 -10.37 6.65 1.81
CA ASN A 49 -10.63 7.60 2.91
C ASN A 49 -9.34 8.07 3.63
N MET A 50 -8.35 8.52 2.84
CA MET A 50 -6.95 8.71 3.28
C MET A 50 -6.70 9.75 4.38
N GLN A 51 -7.69 10.55 4.75
CA GLN A 51 -7.51 11.69 5.66
C GLN A 51 -6.94 11.29 7.03
N ASN A 52 -7.12 10.04 7.47
CA ASN A 52 -6.65 9.56 8.77
C ASN A 52 -5.44 8.60 8.71
N ASN A 53 -5.02 8.14 7.52
CA ASN A 53 -4.06 7.03 7.38
C ASN A 53 -2.69 7.42 6.82
N ILE A 54 -2.54 8.65 6.31
CA ILE A 54 -1.25 9.19 5.86
C ILE A 54 -0.45 9.69 7.07
N ARG A 55 0.68 9.05 7.36
CA ARG A 55 1.64 9.59 8.34
C ARG A 55 2.34 10.81 7.74
N ARG A 56 2.44 11.90 8.51
CA ARG A 56 3.29 13.07 8.15
C ARG A 56 4.75 12.70 7.90
N GLU A 57 5.20 11.58 8.48
CA GLU A 57 6.55 11.03 8.38
C GLU A 57 6.79 10.25 7.07
N GLY A 58 5.81 10.21 6.17
CA GLY A 58 5.92 9.65 4.83
C GLY A 58 5.21 8.30 4.72
N THR A 59 4.05 8.28 4.06
CA THR A 59 3.41 7.05 3.60
C THR A 59 3.69 6.91 2.10
N LEU A 60 4.17 5.74 1.68
CA LEU A 60 4.46 5.47 0.26
C LEU A 60 3.17 5.11 -0.46
N ILE A 61 2.82 5.83 -1.52
CA ILE A 61 1.66 5.50 -2.35
C ILE A 61 2.15 4.85 -3.64
N ILE A 62 1.60 3.68 -3.98
CA ILE A 62 1.91 2.91 -5.18
C ILE A 62 0.64 2.75 -6.02
N ASP A 63 0.69 3.23 -7.26
CA ASP A 63 -0.34 2.92 -8.26
C ASP A 63 -0.12 1.51 -8.81
N SER A 64 -1.10 0.62 -8.62
CA SER A 64 -1.03 -0.77 -9.07
C SER A 64 -1.57 -0.97 -10.48
N GLY A 65 -2.14 0.07 -11.12
CA GLY A 65 -2.86 -0.06 -12.40
C GLY A 65 -2.04 -0.64 -13.55
N SER A 66 -0.71 -0.54 -13.50
CA SER A 66 0.21 -1.06 -14.52
C SER A 66 1.44 -1.75 -13.94
N LYS A 67 1.37 -2.24 -12.70
CA LYS A 67 2.50 -2.90 -12.02
C LYS A 67 2.16 -4.33 -11.68
N THR A 68 3.11 -5.21 -11.93
CA THR A 68 3.11 -6.58 -11.42
C THR A 68 3.37 -6.60 -9.92
N ILE A 69 3.07 -7.73 -9.27
CA ILE A 69 3.36 -7.92 -7.85
C ILE A 69 4.87 -7.82 -7.55
N ASP A 70 5.72 -8.33 -8.42
CA ASP A 70 7.17 -8.31 -8.21
C ASP A 70 7.74 -6.89 -8.33
N GLU A 71 7.19 -6.06 -9.24
CA GLU A 71 7.53 -4.64 -9.32
C GLU A 71 7.05 -3.87 -8.08
N ILE A 72 5.87 -4.21 -7.55
CA ILE A 72 5.35 -3.64 -6.30
C ILE A 72 6.30 -4.00 -5.15
N GLU A 73 6.67 -5.27 -5.01
CA GLU A 73 7.59 -5.76 -3.98
C GLU A 73 8.96 -5.08 -4.08
N TYR A 74 9.50 -4.95 -5.29
CA TYR A 74 10.76 -4.24 -5.53
C TYR A 74 10.71 -2.78 -5.03
N ILE A 75 9.62 -2.06 -5.31
CA ILE A 75 9.41 -0.69 -4.82
C ILE A 75 9.36 -0.66 -3.28
N LEU A 76 8.63 -1.60 -2.67
CA LEU A 76 8.49 -1.71 -1.22
C LEU A 76 9.83 -1.99 -0.52
N CYS A 77 10.61 -2.93 -1.04
CA CYS A 77 11.92 -3.28 -0.50
C CYS A 77 12.91 -2.12 -0.62
N ASN A 78 12.98 -1.45 -1.78
CA ASN A 78 13.95 -0.38 -1.99
C ASN A 78 13.71 0.85 -1.12
N ARG A 79 12.47 1.10 -0.69
CA ARG A 79 12.21 2.14 0.30
C ARG A 79 12.89 1.86 1.64
N ILE A 80 12.93 0.61 2.07
CA ILE A 80 13.56 0.21 3.33
C ILE A 80 15.08 0.47 3.29
N TYR A 81 15.69 0.29 2.11
CA TYR A 81 17.13 0.42 1.93
C TYR A 81 17.61 1.84 1.55
N ASN A 82 16.70 2.72 1.11
CA ASN A 82 17.01 4.11 0.80
C ASN A 82 16.69 5.05 1.96
N SER A 83 17.31 4.84 3.12
CA SER A 83 17.50 5.96 4.05
C SER A 83 18.48 6.93 3.38
N LEU A 84 17.95 7.98 2.76
CA LEU A 84 18.75 9.11 2.28
C LEU A 84 19.33 9.80 3.53
N PHE A 85 20.53 9.35 3.93
CA PHE A 85 21.41 10.09 4.82
C PHE A 85 22.11 11.19 4.04
#